data_AF-A0A016UF65-F1
#
_entry.id   AF-A0A016UF65-F1
#
_cell.length_a   1.000
_cell.length_b   1.000
_cell.length_c   1.000
_cell.angle_alpha   90.00
_cell.angle_beta   90.00
_cell.angle_gamma   90.00
#
_symmetry.space_group_name_H-M   'P 1'
#
loop_
_entity.id
_entity.type
_entity.pdbx_description
1 polymer ?
#
loop_
_entity_poly.entity_id
_entity_poly.type
_entity_poly.pdbx_seq_one_letter_code
_entity_poly.pdbx_strand_id
1 'polypeptide(L)'
;MFSDLRIKAGQSINFDVNVEGEPTPKIEWFLNGEPIQSLGKTKIDNSNDNNTKLDTKDAVRADTGKYKIVATNENGRDEAEVNVNVLDIPGTPEGPLSVKDITKDGCSLRWNPPEDDGGSPITNYIVEKQEDGGRWVPAASRFLLPSRNHDGYTTTLFGKAFGSLAFVRVMNAAKQDFWATAS
;
A
#
# COMPACT_ATOMS: atom_id res chain seq x y z
N MET A 1 23.59 4.73 0.87
CA MET A 1 22.28 4.33 0.35
C MET A 1 21.71 3.34 1.33
N PHE A 2 20.76 3.74 2.18
CA PHE A 2 20.06 2.77 3.01
C PHE A 2 19.04 2.05 2.12
N SER A 3 19.12 0.74 2.06
CA SER A 3 18.22 -0.09 1.25
C SER A 3 16.86 -0.16 1.92
N ASP A 4 15.85 0.48 1.34
CA ASP A 4 14.47 0.36 1.82
C ASP A 4 13.97 -1.07 1.56
N LEU A 5 13.61 -1.80 2.62
CA LEU A 5 12.98 -3.12 2.52
C LEU A 5 11.51 -2.93 2.14
N ARG A 6 11.08 -3.51 1.01
CA ARG A 6 9.68 -3.49 0.57
C ARG A 6 9.09 -4.89 0.70
N ILE A 7 7.98 -5.00 1.40
CA ILE A 7 7.30 -6.26 1.68
C ILE A 7 5.80 -6.12 1.42
N LYS A 8 5.11 -7.17 0.99
CA LYS A 8 3.65 -7.11 0.81
C LYS A 8 2.91 -7.35 2.13
N ALA A 9 1.76 -6.71 2.31
CA ALA A 9 0.87 -6.99 3.43
C ALA A 9 0.52 -8.49 3.50
N GLY A 10 0.46 -9.02 4.72
CA GLY A 10 0.31 -10.45 5.01
C GLY A 10 1.61 -11.26 4.97
N GLN A 11 2.73 -10.72 4.49
CA GLN A 11 4.04 -11.40 4.60
C GLN A 11 4.71 -11.12 5.95
N SER A 12 5.74 -11.90 6.29
CA SER A 12 6.49 -11.72 7.54
C SER A 12 7.72 -10.84 7.34
N ILE A 13 7.93 -9.88 8.25
CA ILE A 13 9.19 -9.15 8.38
C ILE A 13 10.11 -9.97 9.28
N ASN A 14 11.28 -10.36 8.77
CA ASN A 14 12.30 -11.08 9.51
C ASN A 14 13.62 -10.31 9.46
N PHE A 15 14.17 -10.01 10.63
CA PHE A 15 15.54 -9.56 10.80
C PHE A 15 16.31 -10.63 11.57
N ASP A 16 17.47 -11.00 11.05
CA ASP A 16 18.43 -11.91 11.69
C ASP A 16 19.77 -11.17 11.69
N VAL A 17 20.16 -10.65 12.85
CA VAL A 17 21.28 -9.72 12.99
C VAL A 17 22.28 -10.30 13.98
N ASN A 18 23.49 -10.55 13.50
CA ASN A 18 24.61 -10.87 14.37
C ASN A 18 25.06 -9.59 15.08
N VAL A 19 25.22 -9.68 16.39
CA VAL A 19 25.72 -8.58 17.22
C VAL A 19 26.88 -9.10 18.03
N GLU A 20 28.00 -8.41 18.00
CA GLU A 20 29.21 -8.79 18.72
C GLU A 20 29.48 -7.77 19.83
N GLY A 21 29.91 -8.22 21.00
CA GLY A 21 30.32 -7.33 22.08
C GLY A 21 30.69 -8.10 23.34
N GLU A 22 31.72 -7.62 24.03
CA GLU A 22 32.21 -8.20 25.28
C GLU A 22 32.31 -7.11 26.36
N PRO A 23 31.61 -7.25 27.51
CA PRO A 23 30.58 -8.26 27.80
C PRO A 23 29.39 -8.22 26.82
N THR A 24 28.64 -9.32 26.75
CA THR A 24 27.47 -9.48 25.87
C THR A 24 26.55 -8.26 25.95
N PRO A 25 26.29 -7.57 24.82
CA PRO A 25 25.50 -6.37 24.84
C PRO A 25 24.01 -6.66 25.06
N LYS A 26 23.35 -5.75 25.77
CA LYS A 26 21.89 -5.70 25.81
C LYS A 26 21.39 -5.20 24.46
N ILE A 27 20.44 -5.94 23.87
CA ILE A 27 19.81 -5.60 22.59
C ILE A 27 18.42 -5.01 22.79
N GLU A 28 18.15 -3.89 22.13
CA GLU A 28 16.84 -3.24 22.09
C GLU A 28 16.45 -2.91 20.65
N TRP A 29 15.21 -3.24 20.29
CA TRP A 29 14.63 -2.96 18.98
C TRP A 29 13.63 -1.81 19.07
N PHE A 30 13.58 -0.97 18.05
CA PHE A 30 12.69 0.18 17.98
C PHE A 30 12.00 0.26 16.61
N LEU A 31 10.74 0.69 16.60
CA LEU A 31 9.98 1.06 15.40
C LEU A 31 9.59 2.54 15.52
N ASN A 32 10.04 3.37 14.57
CA ASN A 32 9.78 4.81 14.57
C ASN A 32 10.20 5.52 15.87
N GLY A 33 11.23 4.99 16.54
CA GLY A 33 11.75 5.51 17.81
C GLY A 33 11.11 4.90 19.05
N GLU A 34 10.00 4.16 18.93
CA GLU A 34 9.33 3.49 20.05
C GLU A 34 9.86 2.07 20.26
N PRO A 35 10.10 1.63 21.50
CA PRO A 35 10.64 0.31 21.78
C PRO A 35 9.64 -0.80 21.40
N ILE A 36 10.12 -1.81 20.67
CA ILE A 36 9.32 -2.96 20.26
C ILE A 36 9.32 -3.99 21.40
N GLN A 37 8.13 -4.42 21.81
CA GLN A 37 7.96 -5.53 22.73
C GLN A 37 7.70 -6.82 21.97
N SER A 38 8.24 -7.94 22.46
CA SER A 38 7.94 -9.27 21.92
C SER A 38 6.53 -9.71 22.32
N LEU A 39 5.51 -9.23 21.59
CA LEU A 39 4.10 -9.48 21.87
C LEU A 39 3.29 -9.76 20.58
N GLY A 40 2.31 -10.65 20.70
CA GLY A 40 1.35 -10.94 19.64
C GLY A 40 2.02 -11.50 18.39
N LYS A 41 1.90 -10.78 17.27
CA LYS A 41 2.47 -11.17 15.96
C LYS A 41 3.99 -10.94 15.87
N THR A 42 4.55 -10.17 16.80
CA THR A 42 5.98 -9.85 16.84
C THR A 42 6.68 -10.68 17.92
N LYS A 43 7.79 -11.31 17.55
CA LYS A 43 8.64 -12.08 18.45
C LYS A 43 10.07 -11.60 18.34
N ILE A 44 10.75 -11.50 19.48
CA ILE A 44 12.18 -11.20 19.56
C ILE A 44 12.87 -12.38 20.22
N ASP A 45 13.89 -12.93 19.55
CA ASP A 45 14.72 -14.01 20.06
C ASP A 45 16.16 -13.51 20.24
N ASN A 46 16.60 -13.49 21.50
CA ASN A 46 17.96 -13.13 21.92
C ASN A 46 18.62 -14.31 22.66
N SER A 47 18.23 -15.55 22.36
CA SER A 47 18.74 -16.74 23.07
C SER A 47 20.20 -17.07 22.75
N ASN A 48 20.77 -16.48 21.70
CA ASN A 48 22.17 -16.60 21.33
C ASN A 48 22.88 -15.28 21.66
N ASP A 49 23.98 -15.35 22.42
CA ASP A 49 24.70 -14.16 22.90
C ASP A 49 25.19 -13.24 21.78
N ASN A 50 25.41 -13.78 20.56
CA ASN A 50 25.91 -13.01 19.42
C ASN A 50 24.89 -12.81 18.29
N ASN A 51 23.60 -13.06 18.53
CA ASN A 51 22.56 -12.92 17.50
C ASN A 51 21.23 -12.49 18.12
N THR A 52 20.55 -11.56 17.45
CA THR A 52 19.16 -11.24 17.71
C THR A 52 18.30 -11.45 16.46
N LYS A 53 17.09 -11.98 16.67
CA LYS A 53 16.08 -12.12 15.62
C LYS A 53 14.81 -11.39 15.97
N LEU A 54 14.27 -10.64 15.01
CA LEU A 54 12.96 -10.02 15.10
C LEU A 54 12.07 -10.57 13.99
N ASP A 55 10.96 -11.19 14.39
CA ASP A 55 9.96 -11.78 13.51
C ASP A 55 8.61 -11.13 13.73
N THR A 56 8.11 -10.38 12.75
CA THR A 56 6.73 -9.88 12.73
C THR A 56 5.95 -10.59 11.63
N LYS A 57 4.98 -11.43 12.02
CA LYS A 57 4.10 -12.14 11.08
C LYS A 57 2.95 -11.26 10.60
N ASP A 58 2.37 -11.62 9.45
CA ASP A 58 1.16 -11.00 8.90
C ASP A 58 1.24 -9.47 8.89
N ALA A 59 2.30 -8.95 8.24
CA ALA A 59 2.60 -7.52 8.25
C ALA A 59 1.45 -6.70 7.66
N VAL A 60 1.19 -5.54 8.27
CA VAL A 60 0.17 -4.58 7.84
C VAL A 60 0.79 -3.20 7.62
N ARG A 61 0.05 -2.28 7.01
CA ARG A 61 0.52 -0.91 6.73
C ARG A 61 1.13 -0.20 7.96
N ALA A 62 0.54 -0.40 9.14
CA ALA A 62 1.02 0.18 10.40
C ALA A 62 2.41 -0.32 10.85
N ASP A 63 2.90 -1.44 10.31
CA ASP A 63 4.27 -1.93 10.57
C ASP A 63 5.31 -1.23 9.66
N THR A 64 4.88 -0.32 8.78
CA THR A 64 5.78 0.52 8.00
C THR A 64 6.50 1.50 8.92
N GLY A 65 7.81 1.62 8.73
CA GLY A 65 8.59 2.57 9.50
C GLY A 65 10.07 2.29 9.49
N LYS A 66 10.77 3.06 10.31
CA LYS A 66 12.19 2.90 10.56
C LYS A 66 12.39 1.93 11.71
N TYR A 67 12.95 0.77 11.39
CA TYR A 67 13.40 -0.19 12.38
C TYR A 67 14.83 0.15 12.78
N LYS A 68 15.08 0.21 14.09
CA LYS A 68 16.41 0.41 14.65
C LYS A 68 16.72 -0.70 15.66
N ILE A 69 17.92 -1.23 15.57
CA ILE A 69 18.53 -2.06 16.61
C ILE A 69 19.58 -1.23 17.35
N VAL A 70 19.60 -1.33 18.67
CA VAL A 70 20.60 -0.73 19.55
C VAL A 70 21.24 -1.83 20.39
N ALA A 71 22.56 -1.90 20.37
CA ALA A 71 23.36 -2.79 21.20
C ALA A 71 24.13 -1.94 22.21
N THR A 72 24.03 -2.25 23.51
CA THR A 72 24.72 -1.50 24.57
C THR A 72 25.37 -2.43 25.58
N ASN A 73 26.64 -2.17 25.92
CA ASN A 73 27.33 -2.77 27.05
C ASN A 73 28.03 -1.68 27.88
N GLU A 74 28.78 -2.07 28.92
CA GLU A 74 29.52 -1.13 29.77
C GLU A 74 30.61 -0.33 29.03
N ASN A 75 31.05 -0.82 27.87
CA ASN A 75 32.15 -0.26 27.09
C ASN A 75 31.69 0.62 25.93
N GLY A 76 30.40 0.56 25.56
CA GLY A 76 29.90 1.33 24.45
C GLY A 76 28.49 1.01 24.02
N ARG A 77 28.08 1.70 22.95
CA ARG A 77 26.78 1.60 22.31
C ARG A 77 26.96 1.68 20.80
N ASP A 78 26.29 0.81 20.08
CA ASP A 78 26.22 0.83 18.62
C ASP A 78 24.76 0.68 18.14
N GLU A 79 24.48 1.14 16.92
CA GLU A 79 23.13 1.10 16.35
C GLU A 79 23.13 0.90 14.83
N ALA A 80 22.10 0.21 14.33
CA ALA A 80 21.85 0.06 12.91
C ALA A 80 20.36 0.30 12.60
N GLU A 81 20.07 0.84 11.42
CA GLU A 81 18.72 1.21 11.01
C GLU A 81 18.39 0.71 9.60
N VAL A 82 17.12 0.36 9.39
CA VAL A 82 16.55 0.02 8.08
C VAL A 82 15.12 0.54 7.98
N ASN A 83 14.77 1.10 6.83
CA ASN A 83 13.39 1.48 6.55
C ASN A 83 12.64 0.27 5.96
N VAL A 84 11.46 -0.02 6.50
CA VAL A 84 10.55 -1.01 5.97
C VAL A 84 9.31 -0.30 5.45
N ASN A 85 8.90 -0.62 4.22
CA ASN A 85 7.64 -0.21 3.64
C ASN A 85 6.78 -1.44 3.34
N VAL A 86 5.67 -1.57 4.07
CA VAL A 86 4.69 -2.63 3.84
C VAL A 86 3.71 -2.14 2.77
N LEU A 87 3.75 -2.78 1.61
CA LEU A 87 2.89 -2.49 0.47
C LEU A 87 1.60 -3.28 0.57
N ASP A 88 0.48 -2.59 0.57
CA ASP A 88 -0.84 -3.19 0.50
C ASP A 88 -1.52 -2.76 -0.81
N ILE A 89 -2.69 -3.33 -1.07
CA ILE A 89 -3.51 -2.96 -2.19
C ILE A 89 -4.16 -1.60 -1.87
N PRO A 90 -4.04 -0.60 -2.76
CA PRO A 90 -4.63 0.73 -2.56
C PRO A 90 -6.11 0.68 -2.19
N GLY A 91 -6.61 1.69 -1.50
CA GLY A 91 -8.04 1.84 -1.19
C GLY A 91 -8.92 1.94 -2.44
N THR A 92 -10.23 1.88 -2.23
CA THR A 92 -11.19 2.25 -3.28
C THR A 92 -11.08 3.74 -3.60
N PRO A 93 -11.21 4.16 -4.87
CA PRO A 93 -11.27 5.58 -5.21
C PRO A 93 -12.33 6.30 -4.36
N GLU A 94 -12.01 7.51 -3.91
CA GLU A 94 -12.96 8.31 -3.14
C GLU A 94 -14.11 8.80 -4.03
N GLY A 95 -15.32 8.72 -3.48
CA GLY A 95 -16.54 9.19 -4.12
C GLY A 95 -16.82 10.68 -3.92
N PRO A 96 -17.83 11.23 -4.61
CA PRO A 96 -18.65 10.57 -5.63
C PRO A 96 -17.96 10.54 -7.01
N LEU A 97 -18.21 9.48 -7.78
CA LEU A 97 -17.86 9.46 -9.20
C LEU A 97 -18.72 10.48 -9.94
N SER A 98 -18.09 11.52 -10.50
CA SER A 98 -18.78 12.55 -11.27
C SER A 98 -18.79 12.17 -12.75
N VAL A 99 -20.00 12.08 -13.31
CA VAL A 99 -20.23 11.89 -14.75
C VAL A 99 -20.65 13.22 -15.37
N LYS A 100 -19.94 13.67 -16.41
CA LYS A 100 -20.20 14.91 -17.14
C LYS A 100 -20.12 14.67 -18.65
N ASP A 101 -20.53 15.66 -19.43
CA ASP A 101 -20.41 15.69 -20.90
C ASP A 101 -20.94 14.43 -21.59
N ILE A 102 -22.12 13.98 -21.16
CA ILE A 102 -22.75 12.78 -21.72
C ILE A 102 -23.19 13.08 -23.15
N THR A 103 -22.63 12.33 -24.10
CA THR A 103 -22.98 12.35 -25.50
C THR A 103 -23.26 10.93 -25.99
N LYS A 104 -23.82 10.80 -27.18
CA LYS A 104 -24.00 9.49 -27.85
C LYS A 104 -22.68 8.72 -28.09
N ASP A 105 -21.54 9.44 -28.04
CA ASP A 105 -20.22 8.94 -28.40
C ASP A 105 -19.30 8.77 -27.17
N GLY A 106 -19.74 9.15 -25.97
CA GLY A 106 -18.91 9.08 -24.76
C GLY A 106 -19.39 9.92 -23.58
N CYS A 107 -18.64 9.88 -22.49
CA CYS A 107 -18.81 10.74 -21.32
C CYS A 107 -17.47 11.05 -20.66
N SER A 108 -17.45 12.12 -19.87
CA SER A 108 -16.33 12.49 -19.00
C SER A 108 -16.56 11.95 -17.59
N LEU A 109 -15.54 11.30 -17.02
CA LEU A 109 -15.57 10.76 -15.67
C LEU A 109 -14.49 11.43 -14.81
N ARG A 110 -14.86 11.72 -13.57
CA ARG A 110 -13.93 12.27 -12.58
C ARG A 110 -14.12 11.60 -11.24
N TRP A 111 -13.02 11.23 -10.61
CA TRP A 111 -12.96 10.63 -9.28
C TRP A 111 -11.73 11.14 -8.54
N ASN A 112 -11.75 10.95 -7.21
CA ASN A 112 -10.61 11.27 -6.36
C ASN A 112 -9.76 10.01 -6.14
N PRO A 113 -8.44 10.16 -5.91
CA PRO A 113 -7.61 9.06 -5.39
C PRO A 113 -8.23 8.44 -4.13
N PRO A 114 -7.88 7.20 -3.78
CA PRO A 114 -8.13 6.70 -2.44
C PRO A 114 -7.31 7.48 -1.41
N GLU A 115 -7.81 7.54 -0.17
CA GLU A 115 -7.10 8.08 0.99
C GLU A 115 -5.76 7.36 1.22
N ASP A 116 -5.76 6.03 1.11
CA ASP A 116 -4.56 5.18 1.20
C ASP A 116 -4.21 4.61 -0.19
N ASP A 117 -3.02 4.94 -0.69
CA ASP A 117 -2.47 4.39 -1.93
C ASP A 117 -1.82 3.02 -1.75
N GLY A 118 -1.95 2.38 -0.57
CA GLY A 118 -1.36 1.08 -0.28
C GLY A 118 0.16 1.14 -0.13
N GLY A 119 0.77 2.31 0.00
CA GLY A 119 2.22 2.47 0.20
C GLY A 119 3.05 2.51 -1.08
N SER A 120 2.39 2.56 -2.24
CA SER A 120 3.04 2.79 -3.54
C SER A 120 2.15 3.67 -4.42
N PRO A 121 2.72 4.59 -5.21
CA PRO A 121 1.94 5.40 -6.13
C PRO A 121 1.07 4.55 -7.05
N ILE A 122 -0.20 4.94 -7.19
CA ILE A 122 -1.14 4.28 -8.07
C ILE A 122 -0.72 4.47 -9.52
N THR A 123 -0.50 3.38 -10.23
CA THR A 123 -0.05 3.39 -11.63
C THR A 123 -1.18 3.57 -12.62
N ASN A 124 -2.38 3.07 -12.29
CA ASN A 124 -3.54 3.15 -13.18
C ASN A 124 -4.86 2.86 -12.46
N TYR A 125 -5.95 3.26 -13.12
CA TYR A 125 -7.32 2.85 -12.79
C TYR A 125 -7.91 2.00 -13.90
N ILE A 126 -8.82 1.10 -13.53
CA ILE A 126 -9.68 0.34 -14.43
C ILE A 126 -11.05 1.00 -14.39
N VAL A 127 -11.60 1.33 -15.55
CA VAL A 127 -12.97 1.82 -15.68
C VAL A 127 -13.79 0.78 -16.40
N GLU A 128 -14.93 0.40 -15.81
CA GLU A 128 -15.85 -0.57 -16.40
C GLU A 128 -17.23 0.03 -16.57
N LYS A 129 -17.95 -0.47 -17.57
CA LYS A 129 -19.36 -0.18 -17.83
C LYS A 129 -20.19 -1.45 -17.71
N GLN A 130 -21.44 -1.31 -17.32
CA GLN A 130 -22.39 -2.42 -17.34
C GLN A 130 -23.11 -2.50 -18.70
N GLU A 131 -23.11 -3.68 -19.32
CA GLU A 131 -23.89 -4.00 -20.52
C GLU A 131 -25.27 -4.56 -20.15
N ASP A 132 -26.17 -4.62 -21.15
CA ASP A 132 -27.47 -5.29 -21.02
C ASP A 132 -27.30 -6.71 -20.47
N GLY A 133 -28.07 -7.04 -19.42
CA GLY A 133 -27.92 -8.30 -18.69
C GLY A 133 -26.99 -8.24 -17.48
N GLY A 134 -26.48 -7.05 -17.12
CA GLY A 134 -25.80 -6.80 -15.84
C GLY A 134 -24.31 -7.12 -15.83
N ARG A 135 -23.72 -7.47 -16.98
CA ARG A 135 -22.30 -7.82 -17.11
C ARG A 135 -21.43 -6.56 -17.13
N TRP A 136 -20.42 -6.51 -16.26
CA TRP A 136 -19.39 -5.47 -16.28
C TRP A 136 -18.32 -5.79 -17.32
N VAL A 137 -17.97 -4.80 -18.13
CA VAL A 137 -16.91 -4.91 -19.15
C VAL A 137 -15.99 -3.68 -19.09
N PRO A 138 -14.69 -3.82 -19.39
CA PRO A 138 -13.77 -2.69 -19.48
C PRO A 138 -14.27 -1.63 -20.47
N ALA A 139 -14.45 -0.39 -19.98
CA ALA A 139 -14.92 0.74 -20.77
C ALA A 139 -13.78 1.48 -21.49
N ALA A 140 -12.54 1.32 -21.01
CA ALA A 140 -11.33 1.79 -21.67
C ALA A 140 -10.26 0.69 -21.71
N SER A 141 -9.61 0.52 -22.86
CA SER A 141 -8.53 -0.46 -23.08
C SER A 141 -7.16 0.03 -22.63
N ARG A 142 -7.02 1.29 -22.22
CA ARG A 142 -5.73 1.90 -21.90
C ARG A 142 -5.70 2.31 -20.45
N PHE A 143 -4.72 1.76 -19.73
CA PHE A 143 -4.23 2.23 -18.45
C PHE A 143 -4.20 3.76 -18.44
N LEU A 144 -5.16 4.35 -17.73
CA LEU A 144 -5.24 5.79 -17.62
C LEU A 144 -4.15 6.21 -16.64
N LEU A 145 -3.05 6.74 -17.19
CA LEU A 145 -2.11 7.47 -16.35
C LEU A 145 -2.89 8.64 -15.77
N PRO A 146 -2.94 8.77 -14.44
CA PRO A 146 -3.66 9.86 -13.84
C PRO A 146 -3.04 11.20 -14.27
N SER A 147 -3.75 11.98 -15.09
CA SER A 147 -3.44 13.40 -15.27
C SER A 147 -3.77 14.07 -13.94
N ARG A 148 -2.75 14.31 -13.10
CA ARG A 148 -2.93 15.01 -11.82
C ARG A 148 -3.25 16.47 -12.09
N ASN A 149 -4.54 16.78 -12.23
CA ASN A 149 -5.01 18.15 -12.09
C ASN A 149 -5.14 18.45 -10.59
N HIS A 150 -5.13 19.73 -10.21
CA HIS A 150 -5.11 20.18 -8.81
C HIS A 150 -6.25 19.61 -7.92
N ASP A 151 -7.29 19.03 -8.53
CA ASP A 151 -8.53 18.60 -7.87
C ASP A 151 -8.96 17.14 -8.20
N GLY A 152 -8.03 16.25 -8.56
CA GLY A 152 -8.29 14.81 -8.74
C GLY A 152 -7.96 14.25 -10.13
N TYR A 153 -8.37 13.00 -10.38
CA TYR A 153 -8.10 12.30 -11.63
C TYR A 153 -9.30 12.40 -12.57
N THR A 154 -9.03 12.77 -13.83
CA THR A 154 -10.06 12.92 -14.86
C THR A 154 -9.71 12.03 -16.05
N THR A 155 -10.72 11.37 -16.60
CA THR A 155 -10.61 10.69 -17.89
C THR A 155 -11.83 10.96 -18.74
N THR A 156 -11.62 11.00 -20.05
CA THR A 156 -12.71 10.99 -21.02
C THR A 156 -12.78 9.60 -21.63
N LEU A 157 -13.95 8.97 -21.55
CA LEU A 157 -14.21 7.71 -22.23
C LEU A 157 -14.79 8.02 -23.61
N PHE A 158 -14.06 7.62 -24.66
CA PHE A 158 -14.53 7.71 -26.05
C PHE A 158 -14.96 6.31 -26.51
N GLY A 159 -16.21 6.16 -26.94
CA GLY A 159 -16.70 4.88 -27.45
C GLY A 159 -18.20 4.88 -27.72
N LYS A 160 -18.61 4.31 -28.87
CA LYS A 160 -20.02 4.04 -29.16
C LYS A 160 -20.59 3.13 -28.07
N ALA A 161 -21.79 3.45 -27.61
CA ALA A 161 -22.56 2.78 -26.55
C ALA A 161 -22.23 3.24 -25.12
N PHE A 162 -22.55 4.50 -24.84
CA PHE A 162 -23.23 4.88 -23.61
C PHE A 162 -24.71 5.08 -23.94
N GLY A 163 -25.47 3.98 -23.99
CA GLY A 163 -26.93 4.03 -23.95
C GLY A 163 -27.40 4.57 -22.59
N SER A 164 -28.66 4.97 -22.48
CA SER A 164 -29.21 5.79 -21.37
C SER A 164 -29.15 5.18 -19.95
N LEU A 165 -28.50 4.04 -19.73
CA LEU A 165 -28.47 3.30 -18.46
C LEU A 165 -27.14 2.55 -18.24
N ALA A 166 -26.00 3.17 -18.55
CA ALA A 166 -24.70 2.56 -18.25
C ALA A 166 -24.25 2.92 -16.83
N PHE A 167 -24.22 1.94 -15.92
CA PHE A 167 -23.49 2.07 -14.66
C PHE A 167 -21.99 2.03 -14.94
N VAL A 168 -21.22 2.89 -14.27
CA VAL A 168 -19.77 3.00 -14.43
C VAL A 168 -19.10 2.82 -13.08
N ARG A 169 -18.00 2.04 -13.03
CA ARG A 169 -17.17 1.89 -11.83
C ARG A 169 -15.70 2.13 -12.13
N VAL A 170 -14.97 2.63 -11.13
CA VAL A 170 -13.53 2.85 -11.19
C VAL A 170 -12.87 2.01 -10.11
N MET A 171 -11.86 1.25 -10.48
CA MET A 171 -11.12 0.35 -9.58
C MET A 171 -9.62 0.60 -9.70
N ASN A 172 -8.88 0.30 -8.63
CA ASN A 172 -7.43 0.19 -8.74
C ASN A 172 -7.07 -1.13 -9.46
N ALA A 173 -6.06 -1.12 -10.32
CA ALA A 173 -5.61 -2.34 -11.03
C ALA A 173 -5.28 -3.51 -10.09
N ALA A 174 -4.79 -3.21 -8.89
CA ALA A 174 -4.42 -4.21 -7.90
C ALA A 174 -5.62 -4.76 -7.11
N LYS A 175 -6.83 -4.21 -7.28
CA LYS A 175 -8.05 -4.53 -6.51
C LYS A 175 -9.23 -4.70 -7.47
N GLN A 176 -9.31 -5.86 -8.15
CA GLN A 176 -10.42 -6.16 -9.09
C GLN A 176 -11.79 -6.39 -8.39
N ASP A 177 -11.84 -6.40 -7.05
CA ASP A 177 -13.00 -6.92 -6.30
C ASP A 177 -13.77 -5.89 -5.43
N PHE A 178 -13.43 -4.60 -5.44
CA PHE A 178 -14.14 -3.60 -4.61
C PHE A 178 -14.87 -2.52 -5.42
N TRP A 179 -16.10 -2.21 -5.02
CA TRP A 179 -17.08 -1.41 -5.75
C TRP A 179 -17.26 0.00 -5.14
N ALA A 180 -17.36 1.01 -6.00
CA ALA A 180 -17.95 2.31 -5.68
C ALA A 180 -19.05 2.57 -6.71
N THR A 181 -20.28 2.72 -6.26
CA THR A 181 -21.45 2.99 -7.12
C THR A 181 -21.75 4.48 -7.14
N ALA A 182 -21.89 5.07 -8.33
CA ALA A 182 -22.52 6.38 -8.46
C ALA A 182 -24.04 6.23 -8.30
N SER A 183 -24.64 7.04 -7.44
CA SER A 183 -26.09 7.21 -7.27
C SER A 183 -26.59 8.44 -8.01
#